data_AF-A0A966SFE2-F1
#
_entry.id   AF-A0A966SFE2-F1
#
_cell.length_a   1.000
_cell.length_b   1.000
_cell.length_c   1.000
_cell.angle_alpha   90.00
_cell.angle_beta   90.00
_cell.angle_gamma   90.00
#
_symmetry.space_group_name_H-M   'P 1'
#
loop_
_entity.id
_entity.type
_entity.pdbx_description
1 polymer ?
#
loop_
_entity_poly.entity_id
_entity_poly.type
_entity_poly.pdbx_seq_one_letter_code
_entity_poly.pdbx_strand_id
1 'polypeptide(L)'
;MRELWRRKLARLAGFVVLDEFADAETVLAGLGTTWRVPQFILVDWNLGEGRMNGIEFIRRSKARFPRLCCVLITAYDEVPDL
;
A
#
# COMPACT_ATOMS: atom_id res chain seq x y z
N MET A 1 6.77 -9.97 2.22
CA MET A 1 6.50 -8.76 3.04
C MET A 1 5.04 -8.63 3.47
N ARG A 2 4.04 -8.82 2.59
CA ARG A 2 2.59 -8.68 2.90
C ARG A 2 2.13 -9.45 4.15
N GLU A 3 2.37 -10.77 4.21
CA GLU A 3 1.96 -11.61 5.35
C GLU A 3 2.59 -11.21 6.70
N LEU A 4 3.80 -10.64 6.69
CA LEU A 4 4.46 -10.13 7.91
C LEU A 4 3.69 -8.93 8.48
N TRP A 5 3.35 -7.97 7.62
CA TRP A 5 2.58 -6.79 8.02
C TRP A 5 1.17 -7.16 8.47
N ARG A 6 0.50 -8.06 7.76
CA ARG A 6 -0.80 -8.61 8.16
C ARG A 6 -0.77 -9.14 9.58
N ARG A 7 0.17 -10.04 9.88
CA ARG A 7 0.32 -10.64 11.22
C ARG A 7 0.67 -9.61 12.30
N LYS A 8 1.50 -8.62 11.99
CA LYS A 8 1.86 -7.57 12.94
C LYS A 8 0.69 -6.64 13.22
N LEU A 9 0.02 -6.14 12.18
CA LEU A 9 -1.13 -5.24 12.30
C LEU A 9 -2.32 -5.93 12.99
N ALA A 10 -2.58 -7.20 12.70
CA ALA A 10 -3.64 -7.97 13.36
C ALA A 10 -3.44 -8.12 14.88
N ARG A 11 -2.20 -7.95 15.38
CA ARG A 11 -1.88 -8.05 16.81
C ARG A 11 -1.85 -6.71 17.52
N LEU A 12 -1.95 -5.60 16.79
CA LEU A 12 -1.96 -4.25 17.36
C LEU A 12 -3.40 -3.82 17.62
N ALA A 13 -3.71 -3.48 18.88
CA ALA A 13 -4.99 -2.90 19.23
C ALA A 13 -5.21 -1.59 18.46
N GLY A 14 -6.42 -1.39 17.91
CA GLY A 14 -6.78 -0.20 17.16
C GLY A 14 -6.54 -0.26 15.65
N PHE A 15 -6.01 -1.36 15.12
CA PHE A 15 -5.85 -1.57 13.67
C PHE A 15 -6.74 -2.71 13.17
N VAL A 16 -7.34 -2.50 12.00
CA VAL A 16 -8.08 -3.53 11.26
C VAL A 16 -7.53 -3.55 9.85
N VAL A 17 -7.02 -4.71 9.42
CA VAL A 17 -6.62 -4.91 8.03
C VAL A 17 -7.90 -5.10 7.22
N LEU A 18 -8.21 -4.13 6.34
CA LEU A 18 -9.42 -4.17 5.53
C LEU A 18 -9.28 -5.13 4.34
N ASP A 19 -8.14 -5.05 3.63
CA ASP A 19 -7.84 -5.85 2.45
C ASP A 19 -6.32 -5.90 2.20
N GLU A 20 -5.92 -6.84 1.34
CA GLU A 20 -4.56 -7.01 0.83
C GLU A 20 -4.58 -7.25 -0.68
N PHE A 21 -3.60 -6.68 -1.38
CA PHE A 21 -3.54 -6.74 -2.83
C PHE A 21 -2.11 -7.03 -3.30
N ALA A 22 -2.01 -7.73 -4.42
CA ALA A 22 -0.75 -8.10 -5.04
C ALA A 22 -0.17 -6.98 -5.93
N ASP A 23 -1.04 -6.17 -6.52
CA ASP A 23 -0.73 -5.12 -7.49
C ASP A 23 -1.50 -3.82 -7.20
N ALA A 24 -1.00 -2.69 -7.71
CA ALA A 24 -1.61 -1.37 -7.49
C ALA A 24 -2.89 -1.15 -8.30
N GLU A 25 -3.00 -1.78 -9.48
CA GLU A 25 -4.10 -1.61 -10.40
C GLU A 25 -5.42 -2.12 -9.79
N THR A 26 -5.38 -3.30 -9.17
CA THR A 26 -6.52 -3.90 -8.47
C THR A 26 -6.96 -3.03 -7.30
N VAL A 27 -6.01 -2.50 -6.50
CA VAL A 27 -6.30 -1.59 -5.39
C VAL A 27 -6.98 -0.32 -5.91
N LEU A 28 -6.41 0.31 -6.95
CA LEU A 28 -6.90 1.59 -7.45
C LEU A 28 -8.30 1.46 -8.07
N ALA A 29 -8.59 0.33 -8.72
CA ALA A 29 -9.92 0.01 -9.22
C ALA A 29 -10.93 -0.24 -8.07
N GLY A 30 -10.49 -0.91 -7.00
CA GLY A 30 -11.31 -1.23 -5.83
C GLY A 30 -11.46 -0.10 -4.80
N LEU A 31 -10.56 0.89 -4.80
CA LEU A 31 -10.62 1.98 -3.83
C LEU A 31 -11.91 2.77 -3.97
N GLY A 32 -12.73 2.73 -2.92
CA GLY A 32 -14.04 3.38 -2.86
C GLY A 32 -15.19 2.58 -3.48
N THR A 33 -14.96 1.36 -3.98
CA THR A 33 -16.06 0.42 -4.29
C THR A 33 -16.48 -0.36 -3.06
N THR A 34 -15.57 -0.58 -2.11
CA THR A 34 -15.86 -1.03 -0.75
C THR A 34 -16.41 0.11 0.10
N TRP A 35 -17.41 -0.16 0.95
CA TRP A 35 -18.04 0.81 1.87
C TRP A 35 -17.09 1.46 2.89
N ARG A 36 -15.80 1.09 2.91
CA ARG A 36 -14.79 1.61 3.83
C ARG A 36 -13.53 2.00 3.06
N VAL A 37 -13.36 3.28 2.80
CA VAL A 37 -12.06 3.84 2.41
C VAL A 37 -11.13 3.69 3.63
N PRO A 38 -9.94 3.09 3.48
CA PRO A 38 -9.00 2.96 4.58
C PRO A 38 -8.49 4.32 5.05
N GLN A 39 -8.18 4.44 6.34
CA GLN A 39 -7.54 5.65 6.89
C GLN A 39 -6.10 5.83 6.39
N PHE A 40 -5.40 4.71 6.20
CA PHE A 40 -4.07 4.69 5.60
C PHE A 40 -3.85 3.41 4.78
N ILE A 41 -2.94 3.48 3.82
CA ILE A 41 -2.49 2.34 3.01
C ILE A 41 -0.98 2.23 3.12
N LEU A 42 -0.51 1.00 3.35
CA LEU A 42 0.89 0.64 3.21
C LEU A 42 1.16 0.32 1.74
N VAL A 43 2.12 1.01 1.13
CA VAL A 43 2.45 0.88 -0.29
C VAL A 43 3.90 0.45 -0.42
N ASP A 44 4.17 -0.70 -1.03
CA ASP A 44 5.55 -1.07 -1.39
C ASP A 44 6.02 -0.18 -2.54
N TRP A 45 7.26 0.32 -2.52
CA TRP A 45 7.82 1.08 -3.64
C TRP A 45 7.89 0.22 -4.92
N ASN A 46 8.35 -1.03 -4.78
CA ASN A 46 8.70 -1.91 -5.91
C ASN A 46 7.53 -2.78 -6.39
N LEU A 47 6.28 -2.54 -5.94
CA LEU A 47 5.04 -3.29 -6.24
C LEU A 47 5.25 -4.42 -7.27
N GLY A 48 5.62 -5.60 -6.77
CA GLY A 48 6.35 -6.59 -7.60
C GLY A 48 5.60 -7.15 -8.81
N GLU A 49 4.28 -7.32 -8.72
CA GLU A 49 3.49 -8.09 -9.71
C GLU A 49 2.72 -7.22 -10.72
N GLY A 50 2.74 -5.89 -10.55
CA GLY A 50 2.00 -4.93 -11.38
C GLY A 50 2.87 -4.16 -12.37
N ARG A 51 2.24 -3.34 -13.23
CA ARG A 51 2.95 -2.37 -14.09
C ARG A 51 3.10 -1.02 -13.42
N MET A 52 2.26 -0.74 -12.41
CA MET A 52 2.28 0.49 -11.65
C MET A 52 3.17 0.37 -10.42
N ASN A 53 4.18 1.25 -10.31
CA ASN A 53 5.01 1.35 -9.11
C ASN A 53 4.29 2.10 -7.96
N GLY A 54 4.87 2.04 -6.76
CA GLY A 54 4.26 2.63 -5.56
C GLY A 54 4.00 4.14 -5.67
N ILE A 55 4.86 4.88 -6.36
CA ILE A 55 4.71 6.34 -6.52
C ILE A 55 3.55 6.70 -7.45
N GLU A 56 3.46 6.04 -8.60
CA GLU A 56 2.36 6.27 -9.54
C GLU A 56 1.02 5.90 -8.89
N PHE A 57 0.99 4.81 -8.11
CA PHE A 57 -0.16 4.45 -7.29
C PHE A 57 -0.54 5.55 -6.29
N ILE A 58 0.42 6.08 -5.53
CA ILE A 58 0.18 7.17 -4.57
C ILE A 58 -0.36 8.41 -5.29
N ARG A 59 0.22 8.78 -6.44
CA ARG A 59 -0.19 9.94 -7.23
C ARG A 59 -1.66 9.81 -7.65
N ARG A 60 -2.06 8.67 -8.23
CA ARG A 60 -3.44 8.44 -8.67
C ARG A 60 -4.41 8.32 -7.50
N SER A 61 -4.00 7.66 -6.42
CA SER A 61 -4.83 7.51 -5.22
C SER A 61 -5.10 8.85 -4.57
N LYS A 62 -4.11 9.74 -4.46
CA LYS A 62 -4.29 11.08 -3.91
C LYS A 62 -5.11 12.00 -4.81
N ALA A 63 -5.07 11.82 -6.13
CA ALA A 63 -5.96 12.55 -7.04
C ALA A 63 -7.45 12.24 -6.77
N ARG A 64 -7.77 10.99 -6.41
CA ARG A 64 -9.14 10.55 -6.09
C ARG A 64 -9.51 10.72 -4.61
N PHE A 65 -8.57 10.52 -3.71
CA PHE A 65 -8.73 10.58 -2.26
C PHE A 65 -7.63 11.45 -1.62
N PRO A 66 -7.75 12.79 -1.67
CA PRO A 66 -6.68 13.70 -1.23
C PRO A 66 -6.27 13.52 0.24
N ARG A 67 -7.20 13.04 1.08
CA ARG A 67 -7.01 12.79 2.51
C ARG A 67 -6.44 11.41 2.84
N LEU A 68 -6.26 10.55 1.85
CA LEU A 68 -5.69 9.23 2.06
C LEU A 68 -4.23 9.34 2.52
N CYS A 69 -3.94 8.75 3.67
CA CYS A 69 -2.57 8.61 4.17
C CYS A 69 -1.91 7.43 3.45
N CYS A 70 -0.83 7.69 2.72
CA CYS A 70 -0.06 6.65 2.07
C CYS A 70 1.28 6.53 2.78
N VAL A 71 1.59 5.35 3.31
CA VAL A 71 2.89 5.04 3.93
C VAL A 71 3.67 4.20 2.95
N LEU A 72 4.69 4.81 2.35
CA LEU A 72 5.59 4.12 1.43
C LEU A 72 6.58 3.26 2.22
N ILE A 73 6.65 1.98 1.87
CA ILE A 73 7.61 1.01 2.38
C ILE A 73 8.63 0.78 1.27
N THR A 74 9.90 0.97 1.59
CA THR A 74 11.01 0.67 0.70
C THR A 74 12.01 -0.19 1.46
N ALA A 75 12.70 -1.07 0.75
CA ALA A 75 13.92 -1.67 1.27
C ALA A 75 15.02 -0.60 1.27
N TYR A 76 15.96 -0.74 2.20
CA TYR A 76 17.26 -0.11 2.04
C TYR A 76 18.01 -0.96 1.02
N ASP A 77 18.19 -0.44 -0.18
CA ASP A 77 19.15 -1.03 -1.11
C ASP A 77 20.53 -0.70 -0.53
N GLU A 78 21.22 -1.69 0.01
CA GLU A 78 22.68 -1.57 0.16
C GLU A 78 23.21 -1.31 -1.26
N VAL A 79 23.56 -0.06 -1.53
CA VAL A 79 24.41 0.26 -2.68
C VAL A 79 25.66 -0.60 -2.46
N PRO A 80 25.98 -1.56 -3.34
CA PRO A 80 27.25 -2.25 -3.22
C PRO A 80 28.33 -1.17 -3.21
N ASP A 81 29.10 -1.09 -2.13
CA ASP A 81 30.22 -0.16 -2.04
C ASP A 81 31.14 -0.41 -3.25
N LEU A 82 31.22 0.61 -4.13
CA LEU A 82 32.24 0.88 -5.16
C LEU A 82 32.54 -0.21 -6.21
#